data_AF-A0AB72YVI4-F1
#
_entry.id   AF-A0AB72YVI4-F1
#
_cell.length_a   1.000
_cell.length_b   1.000
_cell.length_c   1.000
_cell.angle_alpha   90.00
_cell.angle_beta   90.00
_cell.angle_gamma   90.00
#
_symmetry.space_group_name_H-M   'P 1'
#
loop_
_entity.id
_entity.type
_entity.pdbx_description
1 polymer ?
#
loop_
_entity_poly.entity_id
_entity_poly.type
_entity_poly.pdbx_seq_one_letter_code
_entity_poly.pdbx_strand_id
1 'polypeptide(L)'
;MAYNKGEDIKEPLFISYDKYNEYSSISDKVENGDLLVTGVGTIGVPFLIKDNTPLYFKDGNIIWLKNRGSLDEYFLFYSFINANIQSYIKKVAGVGTVGTYTIANAKKNTNF
;
A
#
# COMPACT_ATOMS: atom_id res chain seq x y z
N MET A 1 -3.99 -6.16 8.71
CA MET A 1 -2.73 -5.99 9.45
C MET A 1 -1.61 -5.79 8.44
N ALA A 2 -0.80 -4.74 8.56
CA ALA A 2 0.34 -4.51 7.69
C ALA A 2 1.39 -5.60 7.94
N TYR A 3 2.02 -6.12 6.89
CA TYR A 3 3.09 -7.11 7.07
C TYR A 3 4.40 -6.40 7.41
N ASN A 4 4.52 -5.89 8.63
CA ASN A 4 5.82 -5.50 9.19
C ASN A 4 5.90 -5.92 10.65
N LYS A 5 6.71 -6.95 10.91
CA LYS A 5 7.33 -7.30 12.20
C LYS A 5 6.46 -7.37 13.47
N GLY A 6 5.13 -7.37 13.38
CA GLY A 6 4.27 -7.42 14.57
C GLY A 6 4.42 -6.20 15.49
N GLU A 7 4.81 -5.05 14.95
CA GLU A 7 4.90 -3.81 15.73
C GLU A 7 3.52 -3.14 15.81
N ASP A 8 3.05 -2.89 17.03
CA ASP A 8 1.85 -2.10 17.29
C ASP A 8 2.03 -0.66 16.77
N ILE A 9 0.99 -0.11 16.15
CA ILE A 9 0.96 1.31 15.76
C ILE A 9 0.96 2.14 17.04
N LYS A 10 2.13 2.67 17.41
CA LYS A 10 2.32 3.37 18.70
C LYS A 10 1.44 4.61 18.87
N GLU A 11 1.09 5.27 17.76
CA GLU A 11 0.24 6.47 17.77
C GLU A 11 -0.66 6.49 16.53
N PRO A 12 -1.88 5.93 16.61
CA PRO A 12 -2.84 6.06 15.53
C PRO A 12 -3.30 7.51 15.39
N LEU A 13 -3.07 8.10 14.21
CA LEU A 13 -3.57 9.41 13.86
C LEU A 13 -5.01 9.29 13.34
N PHE A 14 -5.93 10.00 13.97
CA PHE A 14 -7.33 10.04 13.56
C PHE A 14 -7.71 11.43 13.05
N ILE A 15 -8.56 11.45 12.02
CA ILE A 15 -9.26 12.65 11.55
C ILE A 15 -10.75 12.52 11.90
N SER A 16 -11.45 13.64 11.99
CA SER A 16 -12.91 13.61 12.17
C SER A 16 -13.59 12.91 10.99
N TYR A 17 -14.75 12.32 11.24
CA TYR A 17 -15.54 11.66 10.19
C TYR A 17 -15.93 12.63 9.07
N ASP A 18 -16.20 13.91 9.40
CA ASP A 18 -16.47 14.95 8.41
C ASP A 18 -15.27 15.20 7.49
N LYS A 19 -14.05 15.28 8.05
CA LYS A 19 -12.81 15.42 7.26
C LYS A 19 -12.54 14.18 6.41
N TYR A 20 -12.82 12.99 6.95
CA TYR A 20 -12.74 11.76 6.18
C TYR A 20 -13.66 11.81 4.96
N ASN A 21 -14.93 12.17 5.14
CA ASN A 21 -15.89 12.29 4.03
C ASN A 21 -15.48 13.35 3.02
N GLU A 22 -15.04 14.52 3.49
CA GLU A 22 -14.52 15.61 2.65
C GLU A 22 -13.37 15.11 1.76
N TYR A 23 -12.31 14.54 2.36
CA TYR A 23 -11.14 14.11 1.60
C TYR A 23 -11.43 12.91 0.70
N SER A 24 -12.17 11.92 1.20
CA SER A 24 -12.55 10.75 0.40
C SER A 24 -13.49 11.06 -0.76
N SER A 25 -14.23 12.18 -0.71
CA SER A 25 -15.03 12.63 -1.86
C SER A 25 -14.16 13.11 -3.03
N ILE A 26 -12.92 13.51 -2.74
CA ILE A 26 -11.95 14.02 -3.72
C ILE A 26 -11.02 12.90 -4.22
N SER A 27 -10.58 11.99 -3.34
CA SER A 27 -9.48 11.06 -3.61
C SER A 27 -9.86 9.57 -3.80
N ASP A 28 -11.13 9.26 -4.07
CA ASP A 28 -11.72 7.91 -3.94
C ASP A 28 -11.55 7.31 -2.52
N LYS A 29 -12.22 6.18 -2.28
CA LYS A 29 -12.12 5.38 -1.05
C LYS A 29 -11.43 4.05 -1.35
N VAL A 30 -10.65 3.56 -0.39
CA VAL A 30 -10.15 2.18 -0.44
C VAL A 30 -11.31 1.19 -0.35
N GLU A 31 -11.22 0.11 -1.12
CA GLU A 31 -12.24 -0.94 -1.17
C GLU A 31 -11.67 -2.27 -0.68
N ASN A 32 -12.53 -3.14 -0.14
CA ASN A 32 -12.13 -4.50 0.20
C ASN A 32 -11.45 -5.21 -0.99
N GLY A 33 -10.31 -5.84 -0.72
CA GLY A 33 -9.48 -6.51 -1.72
C GLY A 33 -8.41 -5.62 -2.36
N ASP A 34 -8.40 -4.31 -2.11
CA ASP A 34 -7.31 -3.43 -2.53
C ASP A 34 -6.02 -3.69 -1.74
N LEU A 35 -4.89 -3.39 -2.37
CA LEU A 35 -3.57 -3.51 -1.75
C LEU A 35 -2.88 -2.14 -1.67
N LEU A 36 -2.53 -1.72 -0.46
CA LEU A 36 -1.65 -0.57 -0.23
C LEU A 36 -0.21 -1.05 -0.05
N VAL A 37 0.75 -0.38 -0.67
CA VAL A 37 2.17 -0.71 -0.58
C VAL A 37 2.97 0.53 -0.24
N THR A 38 3.83 0.46 0.76
CA THR A 38 4.66 1.61 1.14
C THR A 38 5.71 1.92 0.07
N GLY A 39 5.74 3.18 -0.38
CA GLY A 39 6.62 3.71 -1.41
C GLY A 39 7.89 4.39 -0.88
N VAL A 40 7.85 4.97 0.32
CA VAL A 40 8.95 5.77 0.90
C VAL A 40 9.13 5.42 2.39
N GLY A 41 10.35 5.55 2.91
CA GLY A 41 10.68 5.23 4.30
C GLY A 41 10.87 3.72 4.47
N THR A 42 9.86 3.03 5.00
CA THR A 42 9.81 1.57 4.89
C THR A 42 9.24 1.24 3.53
N ILE A 43 9.95 0.51 2.68
CA ILE A 43 9.58 0.34 1.27
C ILE A 43 9.08 -1.08 1.00
N GLY A 44 8.00 -1.19 0.24
CA GLY A 44 7.47 -2.46 -0.26
C GLY A 44 6.59 -3.21 0.72
N VAL A 45 6.14 -2.60 1.81
CA VAL A 45 5.31 -3.28 2.82
C VAL A 45 3.86 -3.34 2.35
N PRO A 46 3.29 -4.53 2.14
CA PRO A 46 1.89 -4.66 1.74
C PRO A 46 0.94 -4.54 2.94
N PHE A 47 -0.20 -3.90 2.69
CA PHE A 47 -1.37 -3.84 3.56
C PHE A 47 -2.61 -4.15 2.74
N LEU A 48 -3.20 -5.33 3.01
CA LEU A 48 -4.45 -5.75 2.38
C LEU A 48 -5.65 -5.10 3.09
N ILE A 49 -6.52 -4.46 2.32
CA ILE A 49 -7.82 -3.99 2.79
C ILE A 49 -8.75 -5.19 2.92
N LYS A 50 -9.17 -5.49 4.16
CA LYS A 50 -10.00 -6.68 4.48
C LYS A 50 -11.49 -6.37 4.63
N ASP A 51 -11.81 -5.10 4.86
CA ASP A 51 -13.14 -4.60 5.09
C ASP A 51 -13.21 -3.13 4.69
N ASN A 52 -14.41 -2.55 4.74
CA ASN A 52 -14.66 -1.16 4.38
C ASN A 52 -14.57 -0.21 5.59
N THR A 53 -13.79 -0.57 6.61
CA THR A 53 -13.54 0.34 7.74
C THR A 53 -12.89 1.63 7.22
N PRO A 54 -13.35 2.81 7.65
CA PRO A 54 -12.80 4.09 7.18
C PRO A 54 -11.29 4.17 7.34
N LEU A 55 -10.60 4.29 6.20
CA LEU A 55 -9.16 4.46 6.12
C LEU A 55 -8.83 5.54 5.09
N TYR A 56 -8.00 6.50 5.49
CA TYR A 56 -7.55 7.58 4.62
C TYR A 56 -6.03 7.73 4.72
N PHE A 57 -5.38 7.97 3.58
CA PHE A 57 -3.96 8.29 3.49
C PHE A 57 -3.79 9.47 2.53
N LYS A 58 -2.87 10.39 2.87
CA LYS A 58 -2.70 11.67 2.17
C LYS A 58 -1.45 11.72 1.30
N ASP A 59 -0.39 11.05 1.70
CA ASP A 59 0.94 11.32 1.18
C ASP A 59 1.29 10.38 0.01
N GLY A 60 2.08 10.87 -0.95
CA GLY A 60 2.63 10.10 -2.08
C GLY A 60 3.59 8.97 -1.69
N ASN A 61 3.62 8.61 -0.41
CA ASN A 61 4.41 7.54 0.19
C ASN A 61 3.68 6.19 0.14
N ILE A 62 2.44 6.12 -0.35
CA ILE A 62 1.68 4.88 -0.51
C ILE A 62 1.34 4.68 -1.99
N ILE A 63 1.63 3.50 -2.50
CA ILE A 63 1.13 3.01 -3.78
C ILE A 63 -0.15 2.24 -3.52
N TRP A 64 -1.24 2.66 -4.17
CA TRP A 64 -2.52 1.99 -4.10
C TRP A 64 -2.76 1.15 -5.35
N LEU A 65 -2.79 -0.17 -5.18
CA LEU A 65 -3.21 -1.12 -6.20
C LEU A 65 -4.71 -1.39 -6.03
N LYS A 66 -5.50 -0.81 -6.94
CA LYS A 66 -6.95 -1.03 -7.00
C LYS A 66 -7.22 -2.40 -7.61
N ASN A 67 -7.75 -3.35 -6.84
CA ASN A 67 -7.97 -4.72 -7.29
C ASN A 67 -9.34 -4.86 -8.00
N ARG A 68 -10.39 -4.24 -7.46
CA ARG A 68 -11.78 -4.31 -8.00
C ARG A 68 -12.25 -5.74 -8.29
N GLY A 69 -11.79 -6.71 -7.50
CA GLY A 69 -12.10 -8.14 -7.68
C GLY A 69 -11.47 -8.80 -8.92
N SER A 70 -10.47 -8.18 -9.54
CA SER A 70 -9.82 -8.72 -10.74
C SER A 70 -8.91 -9.92 -10.44
N LEU A 71 -8.34 -9.97 -9.23
CA LEU A 71 -7.48 -11.03 -8.74
C LEU A 71 -7.91 -11.44 -7.33
N ASP A 72 -7.59 -12.69 -6.96
CA ASP A 72 -7.66 -13.12 -5.57
C ASP A 72 -6.76 -12.23 -4.70
N GLU A 73 -7.35 -11.60 -3.69
CA GLU A 73 -6.69 -10.56 -2.90
C GLU A 73 -5.56 -11.12 -2.03
N TYR A 74 -5.64 -12.38 -1.63
CA TYR A 74 -4.58 -13.06 -0.89
C TYR A 74 -3.43 -13.43 -1.81
N PHE A 75 -3.71 -13.90 -3.02
CA PHE A 75 -2.68 -14.11 -4.05
C PHE A 75 -1.92 -12.80 -4.31
N LEU A 76 -2.64 -11.69 -4.52
CA LEU A 76 -2.04 -10.38 -4.72
C LEU A 76 -1.17 -9.98 -3.51
N PHE A 77 -1.69 -10.10 -2.29
CA PHE A 77 -0.96 -9.80 -1.06
C PHE A 77 0.31 -10.67 -0.90
N TYR A 78 0.20 -11.99 -1.08
CA TYR A 78 1.32 -12.92 -0.95
C TYR A 78 2.36 -12.77 -2.05
N SER A 79 1.96 -12.35 -3.25
CA SER A 79 2.91 -11.96 -4.30
C SER A 79 3.80 -10.83 -3.80
N PHE A 80 3.25 -9.80 -3.17
CA PHE A 80 4.02 -8.69 -2.63
C PHE A 80 4.84 -9.08 -1.40
N ILE A 81 4.48 -10.11 -0.63
CA ILE A 81 5.32 -10.62 0.47
C ILE A 81 6.48 -11.50 -0.04
N ASN A 82 6.35 -12.08 -1.25
CA ASN A 82 7.32 -13.00 -1.80
C ASN A 82 8.74 -12.41 -1.83
N ALA A 83 9.74 -13.21 -1.42
CA ALA A 83 11.12 -12.77 -1.32
C ALA A 83 11.71 -12.24 -2.64
N ASN A 84 11.32 -12.80 -3.79
CA ASN A 84 11.79 -12.36 -5.10
C ASN A 84 11.19 -10.99 -5.45
N ILE A 85 9.89 -10.79 -5.22
CA ILE A 85 9.25 -9.49 -5.42
C ILE A 85 9.81 -8.45 -4.44
N GLN A 86 9.99 -8.81 -3.17
CA GLN A 86 10.62 -7.92 -2.18
C GLN A 86 12.04 -7.52 -2.58
N SER A 87 12.83 -8.48 -3.09
CA SER A 87 14.17 -8.21 -3.62
C SER A 87 14.12 -7.29 -4.84
N TYR A 88 13.17 -7.50 -5.74
CA TYR A 88 12.95 -6.63 -6.88
C TYR A 88 12.58 -5.20 -6.45
N ILE A 89 11.58 -5.05 -5.56
CA ILE A 89 11.13 -3.76 -5.04
C ILE A 89 12.29 -3.01 -4.41
N LYS A 90 13.09 -3.67 -3.55
CA LYS A 90 14.28 -3.06 -2.93
C LYS A 90 15.33 -2.64 -3.96
N LYS A 91 15.57 -3.47 -4.98
CA LYS A 91 16.51 -3.18 -6.07
C LYS A 91 16.09 -1.95 -6.88
N VAL A 92 14.81 -1.86 -7.26
CA VAL A 92 14.30 -0.76 -8.09
C VAL A 92 13.98 0.51 -7.32
N ALA A 93 13.82 0.41 -6.00
CA ALA A 93 13.64 1.58 -5.14
C ALA A 93 14.89 2.49 -5.08
N GLY A 94 16.07 1.95 -5.43
CA GLY A 94 17.25 2.73 -5.78
C GLY A 94 17.99 3.41 -4.63
N VAL A 95 19.31 3.58 -4.83
CA VAL A 95 20.38 3.88 -3.86
C VAL A 95 20.60 5.40 -3.66
N GLY A 96 19.52 6.20 -3.67
CA GLY A 96 19.58 7.62 -3.33
C GLY A 96 19.58 7.86 -1.82
N THR A 97 19.71 9.10 -1.35
CA THR A 97 19.60 9.45 0.08
C THR A 97 18.24 9.06 0.68
N VAL A 98 17.19 8.97 -0.14
CA VAL A 98 15.88 8.43 0.23
C VAL A 98 15.43 7.42 -0.84
N GLY A 99 15.46 6.13 -0.51
CA GLY A 99 14.92 5.10 -1.39
C GLY A 99 13.42 5.32 -1.65
N THR A 100 12.99 5.14 -2.90
CA THR A 100 11.60 5.40 -3.31
C THR A 100 11.12 4.33 -4.30
N TYR A 101 10.08 3.61 -3.94
CA TYR A 101 9.31 2.77 -4.86
C TYR A 101 8.20 3.58 -5.51
N THR A 102 8.26 3.70 -6.84
CA THR A 102 7.37 4.57 -7.63
C THR A 102 6.33 3.75 -8.39
N ILE A 103 5.25 4.40 -8.83
CA ILE A 103 4.21 3.79 -9.68
C ILE A 103 4.80 3.21 -10.98
N ALA A 104 5.79 3.87 -11.57
CA ALA A 104 6.47 3.39 -12.77
C ALA A 104 7.18 2.05 -12.56
N ASN A 105 7.77 1.84 -11.38
CA ASN A 105 8.38 0.58 -11.00
C ASN A 105 7.33 -0.48 -10.64
N ALA A 106 6.21 -0.08 -10.01
CA ALA A 106 5.11 -0.99 -9.70
C ALA A 106 4.48 -1.61 -10.95
N LYS A 107 4.25 -0.81 -11.99
CA LYS A 107 3.69 -1.29 -13.28
C LYS A 107 4.59 -2.27 -14.03
N LYS A 108 5.90 -2.29 -13.76
CA LYS A 108 6.83 -3.25 -14.37
C LYS A 108 6.80 -4.61 -13.70
N ASN A 109 6.29 -4.67 -12.45
CA ASN A 109 6.27 -5.86 -11.62
C ASN A 109 4.95 -6.65 -11.73
N THR A 110 4.04 -6.25 -12.62
CA THR A 110 2.70 -6.84 -12.79
C THR A 110 2.59 -7.77 -14.01
N ASN A 111 3.71 -8.22 -14.59
CA ASN A 111 3.70 -9.23 -15.67
C ASN A 111 3.53 -10.64 -15.09
N PHE A 112 2.38 -10.88 -14.44
CA PHE A 112 1.87 -12.21 -14.13
C PHE A 112 0.80 -12.59 -15.15
#